data_AF-X0T196-F1
#
_entry.id   AF-X0T196-F1
#
_cell.length_a   1.000
_cell.length_b   1.000
_cell.length_c   1.000
_cell.angle_alpha   90.00
_cell.angle_beta   90.00
_cell.angle_gamma   90.00
#
_symmetry.space_group_name_H-M   'P 1'
#
loop_
_entity.id
_entity.type
_entity.pdbx_description
1 polymer ?
#
loop_
_entity_poly.entity_id
_entity_poly.type
_entity_poly.pdbx_seq_one_letter_code
_entity_poly.pdbx_strand_id
1 'polypeptide(L)'
;DRKKMEIKLQQAQKMESIGTLAGGIAHDFNNLLYPIIGFSEMLKEDLPPDSPEHESAQEIFNAGRRGGELVKQILAFSRQTEHKLSPVRFQKILTEVCKLTRSTIPSDIEIFQDIQKDCGLV
;
A
#
# COMPACT_ATOMS: atom_id res chain seq x y z
N ASP A 1 -37.66 6.12 -1.91
CA ASP A 1 -36.38 6.88 -1.72
C ASP A 1 -35.92 7.07 -0.29
N ARG A 2 -36.78 7.40 0.68
CA ARG A 2 -36.37 7.62 2.10
C ARG A 2 -35.55 6.49 2.73
N LYS A 3 -36.01 5.23 2.61
CA LYS A 3 -35.28 4.04 3.11
C LYS A 3 -33.88 3.88 2.51
N LYS A 4 -33.68 4.23 1.23
CA LYS A 4 -32.36 4.15 0.57
C LYS A 4 -31.43 5.25 1.09
N MET A 5 -31.95 6.44 1.36
CA MET A 5 -31.18 7.53 1.97
C MET A 5 -30.82 7.22 3.43
N GLU A 6 -31.74 6.65 4.21
CA GLU A 6 -31.47 6.21 5.59
C GLU A 6 -30.35 5.16 5.65
N ILE A 7 -30.36 4.17 4.74
CA ILE A 7 -29.29 3.16 4.63
C ILE A 7 -27.94 3.80 4.26
N LYS A 8 -27.94 4.72 3.28
CA LYS A 8 -26.72 5.45 2.90
C LYS A 8 -26.17 6.30 4.04
N LEU A 9 -27.05 6.94 4.81
CA LEU A 9 -26.66 7.77 5.96
C LEU A 9 -26.07 6.90 7.09
N GLN A 10 -26.69 5.77 7.43
CA GLN A 10 -26.14 4.83 8.40
C GLN A 10 -24.79 4.27 7.96
N GLN A 11 -24.65 3.92 6.68
CA GLN A 11 -23.38 3.44 6.14
C GLN A 11 -22.29 4.52 6.21
N ALA A 12 -22.63 5.78 5.91
CA ALA A 12 -21.70 6.91 6.00
C ALA A 12 -21.22 7.15 7.44
N GLN A 13 -22.13 7.17 8.41
CA GLN A 13 -21.81 7.34 9.84
C GLN A 13 -20.96 6.18 10.40
N LYS A 14 -21.26 4.95 9.98
CA LYS A 14 -20.45 3.78 10.34
C LYS A 14 -19.03 3.91 9.79
N MET A 15 -18.89 4.37 8.56
CA MET A 15 -17.58 4.55 7.92
C MET A 15 -16.77 5.69 8.54
N GLU A 16 -17.42 6.79 8.93
CA GLU A 16 -16.78 7.92 9.64
C GLU A 16 -16.22 7.49 11.01
N SER A 17 -16.98 6.66 11.74
CA SER A 17 -16.55 6.09 13.02
C SER A 17 -15.35 5.15 12.85
N ILE A 18 -15.35 4.33 11.80
CA ILE A 18 -14.21 3.47 11.43
C ILE A 18 -13.00 4.34 11.02
N GLY A 19 -13.25 5.43 10.28
CA GLY A 19 -12.31 6.49 9.89
C GLY A 19 -11.48 6.99 11.06
N THR A 20 -12.20 7.51 12.06
CA THR A 20 -11.63 8.12 13.25
C THR A 20 -10.85 7.10 14.09
N LEU A 21 -11.40 5.90 14.28
CA LEU A 21 -10.75 4.82 15.03
C LEU A 21 -9.46 4.34 14.35
N ALA A 22 -9.51 4.12 13.04
CA ALA A 22 -8.34 3.69 12.27
C ALA A 22 -7.24 4.75 12.23
N GLY A 23 -7.60 6.05 12.24
CA GLY A 23 -6.65 7.15 12.34
C GLY A 23 -5.81 7.09 13.61
N GLY A 24 -6.47 6.93 14.76
CA GLY A 24 -5.80 6.78 16.06
C GLY A 24 -4.93 5.51 16.12
N ILE A 25 -5.50 4.37 15.72
CA ILE A 25 -4.75 3.09 15.70
C ILE A 25 -3.53 3.18 14.78
N ALA A 26 -3.67 3.78 13.60
CA ALA A 26 -2.56 3.89 12.66
C ALA A 26 -1.44 4.81 13.18
N HIS A 27 -1.78 5.89 13.87
CA HIS A 27 -0.80 6.73 14.54
C HIS A 27 0.00 5.92 15.56
N ASP A 28 -0.68 5.15 16.42
CA ASP A 28 -0.03 4.35 17.45
C ASP A 28 0.84 3.23 16.85
N PHE A 29 0.39 2.58 15.78
CA PHE A 29 1.22 1.63 15.04
C PHE A 29 2.46 2.29 14.44
N ASN A 30 2.33 3.45 13.81
CA ASN A 30 3.49 4.18 13.28
C ASN A 30 4.46 4.56 14.38
N ASN A 31 3.99 4.92 15.58
CA ASN A 31 4.85 5.19 16.74
C ASN A 31 5.67 3.98 17.18
N LEU A 32 5.17 2.76 16.99
CA LEU A 32 5.92 1.54 17.24
C LEU A 32 6.87 1.20 16.09
N LEU A 33 6.42 1.38 14.84
CA LEU A 33 7.18 1.01 13.66
C LEU A 33 8.38 1.92 13.41
N TYR A 34 8.25 3.24 13.65
CA TYR A 34 9.33 4.19 13.45
C TYR A 34 10.63 3.83 14.18
N PRO A 35 10.63 3.60 15.51
CA PRO A 35 11.84 3.21 16.21
C PRO A 35 12.34 1.82 15.79
N ILE A 36 11.45 0.86 15.50
CA ILE A 36 11.86 -0.48 15.03
C ILE A 36 12.63 -0.36 13.70
N ILE A 37 12.07 0.37 12.74
CA ILE A 37 12.70 0.59 11.44
C ILE A 37 14.00 1.37 11.61
N GLY A 38 13.97 2.48 12.35
CA GLY A 38 15.14 3.33 12.57
C GLY A 38 16.31 2.59 13.22
N PHE A 39 16.07 1.85 14.31
CA PHE A 39 17.13 1.07 14.95
C PHE A 39 17.62 -0.08 14.06
N SER A 40 16.74 -0.75 13.32
CA SER A 40 17.16 -1.79 12.39
C SER A 40 18.01 -1.25 11.23
N GLU A 41 17.75 -0.02 10.79
CA GLU A 41 18.56 0.66 9.77
C GLU A 41 19.94 1.04 10.32
N MET A 42 20.01 1.65 11.50
CA MET A 42 21.28 1.97 12.17
C MET A 42 22.12 0.71 12.44
N LEU A 43 21.50 -0.39 12.88
CA LEU A 43 22.19 -1.66 13.10
C LEU A 43 22.83 -2.19 11.81
N LYS A 44 22.17 -2.03 10.66
CA LYS A 44 22.76 -2.44 9.38
C LYS A 44 23.97 -1.59 8.98
N GLU A 45 23.99 -0.32 9.35
CA GLU A 45 25.12 0.56 9.07
C GLU A 45 26.34 0.20 9.94
N ASP A 46 26.10 -0.25 11.17
CA ASP A 46 27.14 -0.61 12.14
C ASP A 46 27.68 -2.04 11.98
N LEU A 47 26.89 -2.96 11.40
CA LEU A 47 27.22 -4.37 11.30
C LEU A 47 27.94 -4.72 9.99
N PRO A 48 28.88 -5.69 10.00
CA PRO A 48 29.49 -6.19 8.77
C PRO A 48 28.43 -6.76 7.81
N PRO A 49 28.44 -6.42 6.50
CA PRO A 49 27.41 -6.86 5.55
C PRO A 49 27.23 -8.38 5.45
N ASP A 50 28.30 -9.15 5.68
CA ASP A 50 28.31 -10.61 5.61
C ASP A 50 28.02 -11.30 6.96
N SER A 51 27.66 -10.53 7.99
CA SER A 51 27.36 -11.07 9.31
C SER A 51 25.91 -11.58 9.42
N PRO A 52 25.66 -12.68 10.15
CA PRO A 52 24.29 -13.15 10.46
C PRO A 52 23.43 -12.09 11.15
N GLU A 53 24.05 -11.21 11.94
CA GLU A 53 23.38 -10.11 12.62
C GLU A 53 22.91 -9.04 11.63
N HIS A 54 23.70 -8.73 10.59
CA HIS A 54 23.30 -7.80 9.53
C HIS A 54 22.10 -8.36 8.74
N GLU A 55 22.08 -9.66 8.43
CA GLU A 55 20.93 -10.32 7.80
C GLU A 55 19.68 -10.24 8.70
N SER A 56 19.85 -10.48 10.01
CA SER A 56 18.77 -10.35 10.99
C SER A 56 18.22 -8.92 11.07
N ALA A 57 19.10 -7.91 11.08
CA ALA A 57 18.71 -6.50 11.07
C ALA A 57 17.97 -6.12 9.78
N GLN A 58 18.40 -6.66 8.63
CA GLN A 58 17.73 -6.50 7.35
C GLN A 58 16.32 -7.09 7.34
N GLU A 59 16.11 -8.25 7.96
CA GLU A 59 14.78 -8.85 8.08
C GLU A 59 13.84 -8.04 9.00
N ILE A 60 14.36 -7.51 10.11
CA ILE A 60 13.59 -6.61 11.00
C ILE A 60 13.17 -5.35 10.23
N PHE A 61 14.09 -4.73 9.48
CA PHE A 61 13.79 -3.57 8.65
C PHE A 61 12.69 -3.86 7.62
N ASN A 62 12.82 -4.99 6.91
CA ASN A 62 11.84 -5.43 5.92
C ASN A 62 10.47 -5.72 6.54
N ALA A 63 10.44 -6.35 7.71
CA ALA A 63 9.21 -6.59 8.47
C ALA A 63 8.53 -5.28 8.91
N GLY A 64 9.30 -4.33 9.45
CA GLY A 64 8.80 -3.01 9.85
C GLY A 64 8.19 -2.25 8.67
N ARG A 65 8.88 -2.23 7.52
CA ARG A 65 8.35 -1.62 6.29
C ARG A 65 7.04 -2.26 5.83
N ARG A 66 6.96 -3.60 5.81
CA ARG A 66 5.71 -4.32 5.47
C ARG A 66 4.58 -3.97 6.43
N GLY A 67 4.87 -3.86 7.73
CA GLY A 67 3.91 -3.40 8.74
C GLY A 67 3.36 -1.99 8.41
N GLY A 68 4.24 -1.06 8.03
CA GLY A 68 3.85 0.29 7.62
C GLY A 68 2.94 0.32 6.39
N GLU A 69 3.19 -0.55 5.40
CA GLU A 69 2.33 -0.67 4.23
C GLU A 69 0.93 -1.22 4.59
N LEU A 70 0.82 -2.18 5.52
CA LEU A 70 -0.46 -2.66 6.01
C LEU A 70 -1.26 -1.56 6.73
N VAL A 71 -0.60 -0.75 7.55
CA VAL A 71 -1.23 0.39 8.23
C VAL A 71 -1.74 1.42 7.21
N LYS A 72 -0.98 1.71 6.15
CA LYS A 72 -1.42 2.58 5.06
C LYS A 72 -2.65 2.02 4.33
N GLN A 73 -2.72 0.71 4.09
CA GLN A 73 -3.87 0.07 3.47
C GLN A 73 -5.13 0.16 4.35
N ILE A 74 -4.99 -0.04 5.67
CA ILE A 74 -6.08 0.12 6.63
C ILE A 74 -6.58 1.57 6.66
N LEU A 75 -5.67 2.55 6.68
CA LEU A 75 -6.01 3.96 6.61
C LEU A 75 -6.71 4.34 5.29
N ALA A 76 -6.22 3.81 4.17
CA ALA A 76 -6.81 4.05 2.85
C ALA A 76 -8.22 3.46 2.75
N PHE A 77 -8.46 2.28 3.34
CA PHE A 77 -9.79 1.69 3.43
C PHE A 77 -10.71 2.51 4.33
N SER A 78 -10.18 3.00 5.44
CA SER A 78 -10.96 3.67 6.48
C SER A 78 -11.31 5.13 6.15
N ARG A 79 -10.47 5.80 5.36
CA ARG A 79 -10.78 7.15 4.87
C ARG A 79 -11.91 7.09 3.84
N GLN A 80 -13.02 7.77 4.13
CA GLN A 80 -13.84 8.39 3.08
C GLN A 80 -13.01 9.50 2.42
N THR A 81 -11.94 9.16 1.71
CA THR A 81 -11.42 10.11 0.74
C THR A 81 -12.51 10.27 -0.30
N GLU A 82 -13.01 11.50 -0.47
CA GLU A 82 -13.39 11.93 -1.81
C GLU A 82 -12.28 11.43 -2.73
N HIS A 83 -12.60 10.44 -3.58
CA HIS A 83 -11.67 10.04 -4.61
C HIS A 83 -11.43 11.30 -5.43
N LYS A 84 -10.29 11.96 -5.21
CA LYS A 84 -9.83 13.02 -6.11
C LYS A 84 -9.53 12.31 -7.41
N LEU A 85 -10.54 12.31 -8.28
CA LEU A 85 -10.38 11.93 -9.67
C LEU A 85 -9.29 12.85 -10.21
N SER A 86 -8.16 12.23 -10.54
CA SER A 86 -7.07 12.90 -11.22
C SER A 86 -6.93 12.20 -12.56
N PRO A 87 -6.72 12.95 -13.65
CA PRO A 87 -6.52 12.32 -14.95
C PRO A 87 -5.30 11.40 -14.91
N VAL A 88 -5.48 10.11 -15.20
CA VAL A 88 -4.43 9.10 -15.16
C VAL A 88 -4.02 8.67 -16.56
N ARG A 89 -2.73 8.35 -16.72
CA ARG A 89 -2.20 7.76 -17.95
C ARG A 89 -2.29 6.24 -17.85
N PHE A 90 -3.38 5.68 -18.34
CA PHE A 90 -3.72 4.26 -18.20
C PHE A 90 -2.65 3.31 -18.75
N GLN A 91 -1.92 3.73 -19.78
CA GLN A 91 -0.81 2.98 -20.39
C GLN A 91 0.28 2.63 -19.36
N LYS A 92 0.59 3.54 -18.43
CA LYS A 92 1.59 3.29 -17.38
C LYS A 92 1.14 2.19 -16.42
N ILE A 93 -0.14 2.19 -16.07
CA ILE A 93 -0.74 1.19 -15.19
C ILE A 93 -0.70 -0.19 -15.88
N LEU A 94 -1.14 -0.26 -17.15
CA LEU A 94 -1.10 -1.51 -17.91
C LEU A 94 0.31 -2.09 -18.03
N THR A 95 1.30 -1.25 -18.28
CA THR A 95 2.70 -1.69 -18.40
C THR A 95 3.22 -2.30 -17.10
N GLU A 96 2.94 -1.68 -15.96
CA GLU A 96 3.33 -2.20 -14.64
C GLU A 96 2.60 -3.50 -14.30
N VAL A 97 1.30 -3.59 -14.61
CA VAL A 97 0.52 -4.83 -14.43
C VAL A 97 1.11 -5.96 -15.27
N CYS A 98 1.47 -5.71 -16.54
CA CYS A 98 2.09 -6.73 -17.39
C CYS A 98 3.46 -7.19 -16.85
N LYS A 99 4.29 -6.28 -16.33
CA LYS A 99 5.57 -6.64 -15.69
C LYS A 99 5.38 -7.51 -14.46
N LEU A 100 4.45 -7.14 -13.58
CA LEU A 100 4.15 -7.94 -12.38
C LEU A 100 3.60 -9.31 -12.78
N THR A 101 2.69 -9.35 -13.76
CA THR A 101 2.10 -10.60 -14.25
C THR A 101 3.16 -11.52 -14.86
N ARG A 102 4.17 -10.97 -15.55
CA ARG A 102 5.28 -11.75 -16.12
C ARG A 102 6.06 -12.54 -15.06
N SER A 103 6.19 -12.01 -13.84
CA SER A 103 6.87 -12.70 -12.74
C SER A 103 6.12 -13.91 -12.19
N THR A 104 4.79 -13.99 -12.44
CA THR A 104 3.93 -15.06 -11.93
C THR A 104 3.60 -16.09 -13.01
N ILE A 105 3.64 -15.70 -14.29
CA ILE A 105 3.37 -16.61 -15.40
C ILE A 105 4.68 -17.33 -15.81
N PRO A 106 4.66 -18.67 -15.99
CA PRO A 106 5.77 -19.45 -16.53
C PRO A 106 6.34 -18.91 -17.86
N SER A 107 7.66 -18.98 -18.03
CA SER A 107 8.39 -18.37 -19.14
C SER A 107 8.08 -18.97 -20.52
N ASP A 108 7.47 -20.15 -20.56
CA ASP A 108 7.00 -20.85 -21.76
C ASP A 108 5.65 -20.32 -22.28
N ILE A 109 4.99 -19.43 -21.54
CA ILE A 109 3.77 -18.74 -21.98
C ILE A 109 4.14 -17.34 -22.47
N GLU A 110 3.85 -17.05 -23.74
CA GLU A 110 4.08 -15.73 -24.34
C GLU A 110 2.97 -14.72 -23.98
N ILE A 111 3.36 -13.48 -23.66
CA ILE A 111 2.43 -12.39 -23.33
C ILE A 111 2.51 -11.33 -24.42
N PHE A 112 1.44 -11.21 -25.20
CA PHE A 112 1.30 -10.16 -26.21
C PHE A 112 0.65 -8.92 -25.61
N GLN A 113 1.18 -7.74 -25.97
CA GLN A 113 0.65 -6.45 -25.55
C GLN A 113 0.34 -5.60 -26.78
N ASP A 114 -0.92 -5.21 -26.91
CA ASP A 114 -1.35 -4.19 -27.87
C ASP A 114 -1.92 -3.00 -27.08
N ILE A 115 -1.04 -2.04 -26.77
CA ILE A 115 -1.37 -0.86 -25.96
C ILE A 115 -1.22 0.38 -26.83
N GLN A 116 -2.33 1.08 -27.03
CA GLN A 116 -2.35 2.33 -27.78
C GLN A 116 -1.52 3.43 -27.07
N LYS A 117 -0.54 3.98 -27.79
CA LYS A 117 0.47 4.91 -27.24
C LYS A 117 -0.04 6.33 -27.02
N ASP A 118 -1.05 6.73 -27.78
CA ASP A 118 -1.52 8.12 -27.91
C ASP A 118 -2.88 8.39 -27.24
N CYS A 119 -3.41 7.46 -26.44
CA CYS A 119 -4.61 7.77 -25.66
C CYS A 119 -4.36 8.84 -24.59
N GLY A 120 -5.34 9.75 -24.45
CA GLY A 120 -5.31 10.87 -23.52
C GLY A 120 -5.36 10.44 -22.06
N LEU A 121 -5.34 11.41 -21.16
CA LEU A 121 -5.58 11.15 -19.74
C LEU A 121 -7.06 10.79 -19.54
N VAL A 122 -7.32 9.79 -18.69
CA VAL A 122 -8.67 9.32 -18.33
C VAL A 122 -9.03 9.74 -16.93
#